data_AF-A0A3D4XDG2-F1
#
_entry.id   AF-A0A3D4XDG2-F1
#
_cell.length_a   1.000
_cell.length_b   1.000
_cell.length_c   1.000
_cell.angle_alpha   90.00
_cell.angle_beta   90.00
_cell.angle_gamma   90.00
#
_symmetry.space_group_name_H-M   'P 1'
#
loop_
_entity.id
_entity.type
_entity.pdbx_description
1 polymer ?
#
loop_
_entity_poly.entity_id
_entity_poly.type
_entity_poly.pdbx_seq_one_letter_code
_entity_poly.pdbx_strand_id
1 'polypeptide(L)' 'MVYDLGGGTFDVSIIEIGDGVIEVLATAGNNKLGGDDFDQKITDYMLAEFKRTEGVDLSNDKMALQ' A
#
# COMPACT_ATOMS: atom_id res chain seq x y z
N MET A 1 6.23 -11.87 16.09
CA MET A 1 5.30 -10.94 15.43
C MET A 1 5.56 -11.00 13.95
N VAL A 2 4.50 -11.19 13.17
CA VAL A 2 4.50 -11.13 11.70
C VAL A 2 3.89 -9.80 11.31
N TYR A 3 4.51 -9.12 10.35
CA TYR A 3 4.06 -7.87 9.76
C TYR A 3 3.95 -8.12 8.26
N ASP A 4 2.74 -7.99 7.71
CA ASP A 4 2.46 -8.15 6.29
C ASP A 4 1.81 -6.89 5.75
N LEU A 5 2.50 -6.21 4.83
CA LEU A 5 1.99 -5.03 4.13
C LEU A 5 1.98 -5.36 2.64
N GLY A 6 0.83 -5.79 2.16
CA GLY A 6 0.59 -6.15 0.77
C GLY A 6 0.18 -4.96 -0.07
N GLY A 7 -0.34 -5.24 -1.27
CA GLY A 7 -0.84 -4.22 -2.20
C GLY A 7 -2.08 -3.48 -1.70
N GLY A 8 -3.06 -4.19 -1.11
CA GLY A 8 -4.31 -3.57 -0.65
C GLY A 8 -4.59 -3.72 0.86
N THR A 9 -3.80 -4.55 1.56
CA THR A 9 -4.06 -4.88 2.97
C THR A 9 -2.80 -4.79 3.81
N PHE A 10 -3.03 -4.52 5.09
CA PHE A 10 -2.01 -4.49 6.12
C PHE A 10 -2.45 -5.36 7.28
N ASP A 11 -1.70 -6.41 7.58
CA ASP A 11 -2.03 -7.41 8.57
C ASP A 11 -0.86 -7.63 9.55
N VAL A 12 -1.18 -7.77 10.84
CA VAL A 12 -0.21 -8.02 11.91
C VAL A 12 -0.68 -9.20 12.75
N SER A 13 0.22 -10.15 12.98
CA SER A 13 -0.02 -11.29 13.86
C SER A 13 1.03 -11.40 14.96
N ILE A 14 0.59 -11.69 16.18
CA ILE A 14 1.48 -12.11 17.27
C ILE A 14 1.56 -13.63 17.22
N ILE A 15 2.77 -14.15 17.07
CA ILE A 15 3.03 -15.59 17.02
C ILE A 15 3.99 -15.97 18.14
N GLU A 16 3.74 -17.13 18.72
CA GLU A 16 4.62 -17.82 19.66
C GLU A 16 5.18 -19.08 18.99
N ILE A 17 6.46 -19.36 19.23
CA ILE A 17 7.16 -20.52 18.68
C ILE A 17 7.78 -21.28 19.85
N GLY A 18 7.34 -22.53 20.05
CA GLY A 18 7.78 -23.39 21.14
C GLY A 18 7.50 -24.86 20.82
N ASP A 19 8.36 -25.76 21.28
CA ASP A 19 8.20 -27.22 21.11
C ASP A 19 7.96 -27.68 19.66
N GLY A 20 8.50 -26.95 18.68
CA GLY A 20 8.32 -27.24 17.26
C GLY A 20 6.94 -26.85 16.70
N VAL A 21 6.12 -26.15 17.49
CA VAL A 21 4.79 -25.65 17.12
C VAL A 21 4.84 -24.14 16.94
N ILE A 22 3.99 -23.63 16.06
CA ILE A 22 3.72 -22.20 15.87
C ILE A 22 2.28 -21.94 16.28
N GLU A 23 2.07 -21.07 17.27
CA GLU A 23 0.74 -20.65 17.72
C GLU A 23 0.51 -19.18 17.38
N VAL A 24 -0.70 -18.86 16.91
CA VAL A 24 -1.12 -17.48 16.64
C VAL A 24 -1.92 -16.98 17.83
N LEU A 25 -1.33 -16.05 18.58
CA LEU A 25 -1.95 -15.48 19.79
C LEU A 25 -2.97 -14.39 19.47
N ALA A 26 -2.72 -13.60 18.42
CA ALA A 26 -3.62 -12.54 17.99
C ALA A 26 -3.35 -12.16 16.52
N THR A 27 -4.39 -11.69 15.83
CA THR A 27 -4.31 -11.09 14.49
C THR A 27 -5.18 -9.85 14.42
N ALA A 28 -4.67 -8.78 13.82
CA ALA A 28 -5.40 -7.55 13.51
C ALA A 28 -4.88 -6.95 12.20
N GLY A 29 -5.70 -6.15 11.52
CA GLY A 29 -5.31 -5.57 10.23
C GLY A 29 -6.26 -4.49 9.72
N ASN A 30 -5.90 -3.93 8.57
CA ASN A 30 -6.66 -2.96 7.80
C ASN A 30 -6.73 -3.44 6.34
N ASN A 31 -7.94 -3.65 5.83
CA ASN A 31 -8.20 -4.16 4.48
C ASN A 31 -8.19 -3.08 3.38
N LYS A 32 -7.80 -1.85 3.73
CA LYS A 32 -7.71 -0.68 2.83
C LYS A 32 -6.46 0.13 3.15
N LEU A 33 -5.35 -0.59 3.33
CA LEU A 33 -4.04 0.02 3.55
C LEU A 33 -3.00 -0.90 2.93
N GLY A 34 -2.37 -0.47 1.85
CA GLY A 34 -1.32 -1.24 1.20
C GLY A 34 -0.58 -0.44 0.14
N GLY A 35 0.26 -1.12 -0.64
CA GLY A 35 1.03 -0.56 -1.76
C GLY A 35 0.21 0.32 -2.71
N ASP A 36 -1.04 -0.02 -2.99
CA ASP A 36 -1.95 0.74 -3.86
C ASP A 36 -2.16 2.17 -3.34
N ASP A 37 -2.21 2.38 -2.03
CA ASP A 37 -2.29 3.71 -1.43
C ASP A 37 -1.01 4.51 -1.65
N PHE A 38 0.15 3.85 -1.57
CA PHE A 38 1.44 4.49 -1.84
C PHE A 38 1.58 4.86 -3.32
N ASP A 39 1.21 3.94 -4.21
CA ASP A 39 1.21 4.16 -5.66
C ASP A 39 0.31 5.33 -6.03
N GLN A 40 -0.89 5.41 -5.45
CA GLN A 40 -1.78 6.55 -5.66
C GLN A 40 -1.15 7.86 -5.17
N LYS A 41 -0.54 7.88 -3.97
CA LYS A 41 0.09 9.10 -3.44
C LYS A 41 1.25 9.59 -4.30
N ILE A 42 2.07 8.68 -4.80
CA ILE A 42 3.18 9.01 -5.69
C ILE A 42 2.66 9.53 -7.03
N THR A 43 1.64 8.87 -7.59
CA THR A 43 1.00 9.27 -8.85
C THR A 43 0.39 10.66 -8.74
N ASP A 44 -0.39 10.93 -7.68
CA ASP A 44 -0.99 12.24 -7.42
C ASP A 44 0.08 13.35 -7.35
N TYR A 45 1.20 13.06 -6.68
CA TYR A 45 2.32 13.99 -6.59
C TYR A 45 2.93 14.27 -7.96
N MET A 46 3.20 13.23 -8.75
CA MET A 46 3.76 13.37 -10.10
C MET A 46 2.83 14.16 -11.03
N LEU A 47 1.52 13.90 -10.99
CA LEU A 47 0.53 14.63 -11.78
C LEU A 47 0.47 16.11 -11.40
N ALA A 48 0.51 16.42 -10.10
CA ALA A 48 0.50 17.80 -9.62
C ALA A 48 1.77 18.56 -10.07
N GLU A 49 2.93 17.93 -9.98
CA GLU A 49 4.20 18.50 -10.42
C GLU A 49 4.27 18.69 -11.93
N PHE A 50 3.78 17.72 -12.71
CA PHE A 50 3.71 17.83 -14.17
C PHE A 50 2.79 18.97 -14.59
N LYS A 51 1.60 19.09 -13.98
CA LYS A 51 0.68 20.19 -14.24
C LYS A 51 1.28 21.55 -13.90
N ARG A 52 2.06 21.63 -12.81
CA ARG A 52 2.76 22.86 -12.37
C ARG A 52 3.87 23.28 -13.33
N THR A 53 4.59 22.33 -13.92
CA THR A 53 5.78 22.57 -14.75
C THR A 53 5.43 22.75 -16.23
N GLU A 54 4.56 21.90 -16.78
CA GLU A 54 4.22 21.87 -18.20
C GLU A 54 2.87 22.52 -18.52
N GLY A 55 2.06 22.83 -17.50
CA GLY A 55 0.72 23.42 -17.68
C GLY A 55 -0.33 22.46 -18.26
N VAL A 56 0.03 21.19 -18.45
CA VAL A 56 -0.82 20.13 -19.02
C VAL A 56 -1.33 19.21 -17.90
N ASP A 57 -2.62 18.88 -17.92
CA ASP A 57 -3.25 18.01 -16.94
C ASP A 57 -3.42 16.59 -17.50
N LEU A 58 -2.61 15.65 -17.01
CA LEU A 58 -2.63 14.25 -17.44
C LEU A 58 -3.57 13.37 -16.60
N SER A 59 -4.27 13.92 -15.61
CA SER A 59 -5.14 13.14 -14.70
C SER A 59 -6.29 12.40 -15.41
N ASN A 60 -6.60 12.76 -16.65
CA ASN A 60 -7.63 12.12 -17.47
C ASN A 60 -7.06 11.28 -18.62
N ASP A 61 -5.75 11.23 -18.79
CA ASP A 61 -5.11 10.45 -19.85
C ASP A 61 -4.85 9.02 -19.36
N LYS A 62 -5.72 8.09 -19.79
CA LYS A 62 -5.63 6.69 -19.43
C LYS A 62 -4.35 5.99 -19.91
N MET A 63 -3.70 6.49 -20.97
CA MET A 63 -2.42 5.94 -21.42
C MET A 63 -1.25 6.46 -20.59
N ALA A 64 -1.35 7.66 -20.02
CA ALA A 64 -0.32 8.23 -19.15
C ALA A 64 -0.40 7.70 -17.70
N LEU A 65 -1.56 7.17 -17.30
CA LEU A 65 -1.83 6.60 -15.98
C LEU A 65 -1.59 5.09 -15.89
N GLN A 66 -1.18 4.44 -16.99
CA GLN A 66 -0.98 2.99 -17.11
C GLN A 66 0.49 2.64 -17.26
#